data_AF-A0A412WTE3-F1
#
_entry.id   AF-A0A412WTE3-F1
#
_cell.length_a   1.000
_cell.length_b   1.000
_cell.length_c   1.000
_cell.angle_alpha   90.00
_cell.angle_beta   90.00
_cell.angle_gamma   90.00
#
_symmetry.space_group_name_H-M   'P 1'
#
loop_
_entity.id
_entity.type
_entity.pdbx_description
1 polymer ?
#
loop_
_entity_poly.entity_id
_entity_poly.type
_entity_poly.pdbx_seq_one_letter_code
_entity_poly.pdbx_strand_id
1 'polypeptide(L)'
;MALRDTLHFGDVVIRKLCTFKDVSIKGELYSREFNRHFKTDNAVCSLKQNTEGKFELNIDGISHVSWFRRKKDEFMEALGMPTKKQDRSIKL
;
A
#
# COMPACT_ATOMS: atom_id res chain seq x y z
N MET A 1 2.29 -13.81 -8.16
CA MET A 1 1.18 -12.89 -8.50
C MET A 1 1.82 -11.54 -8.78
N ALA A 2 1.70 -11.02 -10.00
CA ALA A 2 2.53 -9.90 -10.45
C ALA A 2 2.03 -8.58 -9.84
N LEU A 3 2.92 -7.58 -9.70
CA LEU A 3 2.57 -6.22 -9.23
C LEU A 3 1.41 -5.59 -10.02
N ARG A 4 1.29 -5.97 -11.30
CA ARG A 4 0.17 -5.64 -12.18
C ARG A 4 -1.18 -6.10 -11.61
N ASP A 5 -1.26 -7.33 -11.11
CA ASP A 5 -2.51 -7.94 -10.64
C ASP A 5 -2.89 -7.49 -9.23
N THR A 6 -1.92 -6.98 -8.47
CA THR A 6 -2.12 -6.56 -7.08
C THR A 6 -2.61 -5.11 -7.01
N LEU A 7 -1.98 -4.20 -7.77
CA LEU A 7 -2.25 -2.75 -7.68
C LEU A 7 -2.60 -2.07 -9.01
N HIS A 8 -2.72 -2.84 -10.10
CA HIS A 8 -2.97 -2.30 -11.44
C HIS A 8 -1.91 -1.27 -11.89
N PHE A 9 -0.65 -1.48 -11.50
CA PHE A 9 0.44 -0.62 -11.97
C PHE A 9 0.65 -0.73 -13.48
N GLY A 10 0.89 0.42 -14.12
CA GLY A 10 1.36 0.48 -15.49
C GLY A 10 2.80 -0.06 -15.62
N ASP A 11 3.17 -0.51 -16.82
CA ASP A 11 4.46 -1.17 -17.07
C ASP A 11 5.68 -0.33 -16.70
N VAL A 12 5.60 0.98 -16.88
CA VAL A 12 6.69 1.90 -16.54
C VAL A 12 6.98 1.87 -15.03
N VAL A 13 5.93 1.84 -14.21
CA VAL A 13 6.04 1.77 -12.74
C VAL A 13 6.60 0.42 -12.34
N ILE A 14 6.05 -0.67 -12.90
CA ILE A 14 6.52 -2.04 -12.61
C ILE A 14 8.00 -2.17 -12.93
N ARG A 15 8.45 -1.73 -14.11
CA ARG A 15 9.87 -1.80 -14.49
C ARG A 15 10.76 -1.05 -13.51
N LYS A 16 10.37 0.17 -13.11
CA LYS A 16 11.13 0.95 -12.13
C LYS A 16 11.22 0.24 -10.77
N LEU A 17 10.11 -0.29 -10.26
CA LEU A 17 10.08 -1.04 -9.01
C LEU A 17 10.93 -2.32 -9.08
N CYS A 18 10.89 -3.04 -10.21
CA CYS A 18 11.74 -4.22 -10.44
C CYS A 18 13.23 -3.88 -10.55
N THR A 19 13.59 -2.63 -10.84
CA THR A 19 14.97 -2.13 -10.73
C THR A 19 15.31 -1.57 -9.33
N PHE A 20 14.48 -1.88 -8.33
CA PHE A 20 14.61 -1.41 -6.94
C PHE A 20 14.67 0.12 -6.81
N LYS A 21 14.02 0.83 -7.74
CA LYS A 21 13.87 2.28 -7.67
C LYS A 21 12.54 2.63 -7.03
N ASP A 22 12.59 3.63 -6.17
CA ASP A 22 11.40 4.24 -5.61
C ASP A 22 10.63 5.00 -6.70
N VAL A 23 9.30 4.90 -6.65
CA VAL A 23 8.42 5.52 -7.63
C VAL A 23 7.34 6.30 -6.90
N SER A 24 7.32 7.62 -7.11
CA SER A 24 6.20 8.46 -6.67
C SER A 24 4.98 8.23 -7.57
N ILE A 25 3.85 7.90 -6.96
CA ILE A 25 2.57 7.69 -7.65
C ILE A 25 1.64 8.86 -7.34
N LYS A 26 1.18 9.51 -8.41
CA LYS A 26 0.19 10.60 -8.35
C LYS A 26 -1.20 10.07 -8.68
N GLY A 27 -2.23 10.67 -8.10
CA GLY A 27 -3.62 10.34 -8.39
C GLY A 27 -4.18 9.34 -7.39
N GLU A 28 -4.19 8.05 -7.75
CA GLU A 28 -4.82 7.02 -6.94
C GLU A 28 -4.17 5.64 -7.10
N LEU A 29 -4.38 4.79 -6.11
CA LEU A 29 -3.97 3.38 -6.10
C LEU A 29 -5.17 2.48 -5.90
N TYR A 30 -5.24 1.42 -6.70
CA TYR A 30 -6.25 0.39 -6.54
C TYR A 30 -5.86 -0.58 -5.42
N SER A 31 -6.78 -0.80 -4.48
CA SER A 31 -6.68 -1.86 -3.49
C SER A 31 -7.56 -3.04 -3.89
N ARG A 32 -6.94 -4.20 -4.10
CA ARG A 32 -7.70 -5.45 -4.30
C ARG A 32 -8.41 -5.91 -3.03
N GLU A 33 -7.84 -5.67 -1.84
CA GLU A 33 -8.46 -6.03 -0.56
C GLU A 33 -9.80 -5.32 -0.36
N PHE A 34 -9.91 -4.07 -0.81
CA PHE A 34 -11.12 -3.26 -0.64
C PHE A 34 -11.92 -3.06 -1.93
N ASN A 35 -11.46 -3.61 -3.06
CA ASN A 35 -12.06 -3.45 -4.38
C ASN A 35 -12.36 -1.98 -4.72
N ARG A 36 -11.42 -1.07 -4.42
CA ARG A 36 -11.62 0.39 -4.54
C ARG A 36 -10.30 1.13 -4.75
N HIS A 37 -10.39 2.30 -5.39
CA HIS A 37 -9.31 3.26 -5.55
C HIS A 37 -9.17 4.18 -4.32
N PHE A 38 -7.93 4.41 -3.90
CA PHE A 38 -7.57 5.32 -2.81
C PHE A 38 -6.70 6.44 -3.36
N LYS A 39 -7.07 7.69 -3.07
CA LYS A 39 -6.28 8.86 -3.47
C LYS A 39 -4.87 8.79 -2.86
N THR A 40 -3.88 9.17 -3.66
CA THR A 40 -2.50 9.31 -3.21
C THR A 40 -2.07 10.77 -3.22
N ASP A 41 -1.55 11.22 -2.08
CA ASP A 41 -0.93 12.55 -1.94
C ASP A 41 0.56 12.47 -2.33
N ASN A 42 0.86 11.99 -3.55
CA ASN A 42 2.21 11.64 -4.02
C ASN A 42 2.89 10.50 -3.23
N ALA A 43 2.15 9.44 -2.94
CA ALA A 43 2.68 8.27 -2.23
C ALA A 43 3.91 7.66 -2.95
N VAL A 44 4.89 7.22 -2.19
CA VAL A 44 6.13 6.63 -2.71
C VAL A 44 6.07 5.12 -2.60
N CYS A 45 6.06 4.43 -3.74
CA CYS A 45 6.12 2.97 -3.82
C CYS A 45 7.57 2.50 -3.92
N SER A 46 7.90 1.46 -3.16
CA SER A 46 9.23 0.82 -3.17
C SER A 46 9.09 -0.69 -3.06
N LEU A 47 9.98 -1.43 -3.73
CA LEU A 47 10.09 -2.87 -3.58
C LEU A 47 11.31 -3.17 -2.70
N LYS A 48 11.10 -3.75 -1.51
CA LYS A 48 12.18 -4.03 -0.56
C LYS A 48 12.26 -5.52 -0.30
N GLN A 49 13.47 -6.04 -0.14
CA GLN A 49 13.68 -7.40 0.31
C GLN A 49 13.61 -7.44 1.83
N ASN A 50 12.83 -8.36 2.38
CA ASN A 50 12.77 -8.61 3.81
C ASN A 50 13.89 -9.57 4.27
N THR A 51 13.99 -9.81 5.57
CA THR A 51 15.03 -10.67 6.17
C THR A 51 14.93 -12.14 5.74
N GLU A 52 13.75 -12.59 5.30
CA GLU A 52 13.54 -13.93 4.73
C GLU A 52 13.88 -14.00 3.22
N GLY A 53 14.36 -12.91 2.63
CA GLY A 53 14.68 -12.83 1.21
C GLY A 53 13.46 -12.61 0.30
N LYS A 54 12.26 -12.40 0.84
CA LYS A 54 11.04 -12.12 0.07
C LYS A 54 10.94 -10.64 -0.28
N PHE A 55 10.43 -10.33 -1.47
CA PHE A 55 10.19 -8.96 -1.88
C PHE A 55 8.80 -8.48 -1.46
N GLU A 56 8.78 -7.39 -0.70
CA GLU A 56 7.58 -6.74 -0.22
C GLU A 56 7.41 -5.39 -0.87
N LEU A 57 6.19 -5.15 -1.36
CA LEU A 57 5.80 -3.84 -1.85
C LEU A 57 5.40 -2.95 -0.67
N ASN A 58 6.08 -1.81 -0.58
CA ASN A 58 5.86 -0.80 0.43
C ASN A 58 5.35 0.50 -0.22
N ILE A 59 4.49 1.21 0.49
CA ILE A 59 3.98 2.53 0.16
C ILE A 59 4.28 3.43 1.36
N ASP A 60 4.99 4.54 1.14
CA ASP A 60 5.44 5.48 2.18
C ASP A 60 6.19 4.78 3.34
N GLY A 61 7.00 3.77 3.00
CA GLY A 61 7.84 3.05 3.95
C GLY A 61 7.15 1.94 4.76
N ILE A 62 5.83 1.73 4.61
CA ILE A 62 5.10 0.63 5.24
C ILE A 62 4.54 -0.34 4.19
N SER A 63 4.17 -1.56 4.58
CA SER A 63 3.62 -2.52 3.62
C SER A 63 2.34 -1.99 2.95
N HIS A 64 2.16 -2.26 1.66
CA HIS A 64 1.01 -1.75 0.89
C HIS A 64 -0.34 -2.11 1.53
N VAL A 65 -0.44 -3.30 2.13
CA VAL A 65 -1.62 -3.76 2.90
C VAL A 65 -1.90 -2.81 4.07
N SER A 66 -0.88 -2.50 4.87
CA SER A 66 -1.00 -1.61 6.03
C SER A 66 -1.36 -0.19 5.60
N TRP A 67 -0.80 0.26 4.48
CA TRP A 67 -1.10 1.58 3.91
C TRP A 67 -2.57 1.70 3.50
N PHE A 68 -3.14 0.72 2.79
CA PHE A 68 -4.56 0.77 2.41
C PHE A 68 -5.49 0.69 3.61
N ARG A 69 -5.15 -0.14 4.61
CA ARG A 69 -5.93 -0.22 5.85
C ARG A 69 -5.97 1.12 6.57
N ARG A 70 -4.82 1.80 6.69
CA ARG A 70 -4.76 3.17 7.22
C ARG A 70 -5.63 4.14 6.43
N LYS A 71 -5.54 4.13 5.09
CA LYS A 71 -6.38 5.02 4.26
C LYS A 71 -7.87 4.73 4.40
N LYS A 72 -8.25 3.46 4.54
CA LYS A 72 -9.64 3.08 4.84
C LYS A 72 -10.07 3.56 6.22
N ASP A 73 -9.20 3.51 7.23
CA ASP A 73 -9.51 4.02 8.56
C ASP A 73 -9.65 5.54 8.56
N GLU A 74 -8.69 6.27 7.96
CA GLU A 74 -8.75 7.73 7.77
C GLU A 74 -10.06 8.15 7.08
N PHE A 75 -10.48 7.43 6.05
CA PHE A 75 -11.75 7.69 5.34
C PHE A 75 -12.98 7.48 6.24
N MET A 76 -12.99 6.44 7.08
CA MET A 76 -14.12 6.16 7.97
C MET A 76 -14.17 7.15 9.14
N GLU A 77 -13.02 7.54 9.69
CA GLU A 77 -12.91 8.58 10.73
C GLU A 77 -13.43 9.92 10.21
N ALA A 78 -13.10 10.30 8.97
CA ALA A 78 -13.62 11.50 8.33
C ALA A 78 -15.15 11.49 8.15
N LEU A 79 -15.78 10.30 8.12
CA LEU A 79 -17.23 10.12 8.08
C LEU A 79 -17.87 10.01 9.47
N GLY A 80 -17.09 10.15 10.55
CA GLY A 80 -17.56 9.99 11.93
C GLY A 80 -17.92 8.54 12.30
N MET A 81 -17.48 7.56 11.50
CA MET A 81 -17.76 6.15 11.74
C MET A 81 -16.67 5.52 12.62
N PRO A 82 -17.04 4.61 13.55
CA PRO A 82 -16.07 3.96 14.41
C PRO A 82 -15.15 3.05 13.58
N THR A 83 -13.85 3.36 13.56
CA THR A 83 -12.84 2.43 13.06
C THR A 83 -12.53 1.40 14.15
N LYS A 84 -12.69 0.11 13.83
CA LYS A 84 -12.18 -0.95 14.70
C LYS A 84 -10.65 -0.91 14.67
N LYS A 85 -10.03 -0.08 15.51
CA LYS A 85 -8.62 -0.23 15.87
C LYS A 85 -8.52 -1.59 16.54
N GLN A 86 -8.11 -2.60 15.80
CA GLN A 86 -7.64 -3.83 16.41
C GLN A 86 -6.37 -3.45 17.16
N ASP A 87 -6.55 -3.20 18.45
CA ASP A 87 -5.49 -2.98 19.40
C ASP A 87 -4.51 -4.15 19.25
N ARG A 88 -3.31 -3.89 18.70
CA ARG A 88 -2.20 -4.84 18.73
C ARG A 88 -1.63 -4.90 20.15
N SER A 89 -2.48 -5.13 21.15
CA SER A 89 -2.08 -5.74 22.40
C SER A 89 -1.71 -7.19 22.13
N ILE A 90 -0.59 -7.40 21.43
CA ILE A 90 0.18 -8.61 21.61
C ILE A 90 0.84 -8.41 22.97
N LYS A 91 0.17 -8.86 24.03
CA LYS A 91 0.86 -9.14 25.29
C LYS A 91 1.86 -10.25 24.99
N LEU A 92 3.15 -9.95 25.14
CA LEU A 92 4.19 -10.96 25.31
C LEU A 92 3.89 -11.81 26.56
#